data_AF-A0A5D2NUV4-F1
#
_entry.id   AF-A0A5D2NUV4-F1
#
_cell.length_a   1.000
_cell.length_b   1.000
_cell.length_c   1.000
_cell.angle_alpha   90.00
_cell.angle_beta   90.00
_cell.angle_gamma   90.00
#
_symmetry.space_group_name_H-M   'P 1'
#
loop_
_entity.id
_entity.type
_entity.pdbx_description
1 polymer ?
#
loop_
_entity_poly.entity_id
_entity_poly.type
_entity_poly.pdbx_seq_one_letter_code
_entity_poly.pdbx_strand_id
1 'polypeptide(L)'
;MIQDAISKLEEALSINPKKHDALWSLGNAQTSFAFLTNKEDEARPYFEKAAQYFQQAVDEDPSNEIYLKSLETSAKVGLSPYLQRP
;
A
#
# COMPACT_ATOMS: atom_id res chain seq x y z
N MET A 1 -3.83 0.19 -16.76
CA MET A 1 -2.50 -0.16 -16.20
C MET A 1 -2.52 0.19 -14.71
N ILE A 2 -1.73 -0.46 -13.84
CA ILE A 2 -1.77 -0.18 -12.39
C ILE A 2 -1.40 1.28 -12.07
N GLN A 3 -0.47 1.85 -12.83
CA GLN A 3 -0.11 3.27 -12.74
C GLN A 3 -1.30 4.21 -12.99
N ASP A 4 -2.17 3.86 -13.93
CA ASP A 4 -3.40 4.61 -14.23
C ASP A 4 -4.38 4.62 -13.04
N ALA A 5 -4.45 3.50 -12.31
CA ALA A 5 -5.25 3.41 -11.10
C ALA A 5 -4.65 4.25 -9.97
N ILE A 6 -3.32 4.23 -9.82
CA ILE A 6 -2.60 5.08 -8.86
C ILE A 6 -2.88 6.55 -9.15
N SER A 7 -2.73 7.01 -10.39
CA SER A 7 -2.99 8.40 -10.76
C SER A 7 -4.43 8.83 -10.46
N LYS A 8 -5.43 8.02 -10.81
CA LYS A 8 -6.84 8.31 -10.53
C LYS A 8 -7.14 8.37 -9.03
N LEU A 9 -6.47 7.53 -8.23
CA LEU A 9 -6.63 7.55 -6.78
C LEU A 9 -5.93 8.75 -6.14
N GLU A 10 -4.78 9.17 -6.65
CA GLU A 10 -4.11 10.41 -6.23
C GLU A 10 -4.95 11.64 -6.57
N GLU A 11 -5.59 11.69 -7.74
CA GLU A 11 -6.57 12.73 -8.07
C GLU A 11 -7.75 12.72 -7.08
N ALA A 12 -8.26 11.53 -6.74
CA ALA A 12 -9.33 11.41 -5.75
C ALA A 12 -8.90 11.91 -4.35
N LEU A 13 -7.65 11.67 -3.95
CA LEU A 13 -7.08 12.22 -2.72
C LEU A 13 -6.83 13.72 -2.78
N SER A 14 -6.54 14.27 -3.96
CA SER A 14 -6.44 15.72 -4.16
C SER A 14 -7.78 16.42 -3.89
N ILE A 15 -8.89 15.75 -4.24
CA ILE A 15 -10.25 16.23 -3.96
C ILE A 15 -10.65 15.97 -2.50
N ASN A 16 -10.36 14.78 -1.98
CA ASN A 16 -10.63 14.42 -0.59
C ASN A 16 -9.44 13.66 0.03
N PRO A 17 -8.53 14.37 0.72
CA PRO A 17 -7.32 13.76 1.26
C PRO A 17 -7.60 12.81 2.43
N LYS A 18 -8.80 12.87 3.02
CA LYS A 18 -9.26 12.00 4.12
C LYS A 18 -10.02 10.77 3.64
N LYS A 19 -10.02 10.51 2.33
CA LYS A 19 -10.72 9.34 1.79
C LYS A 19 -9.92 8.08 2.06
N HIS A 20 -10.20 7.45 3.21
CA HIS A 20 -9.60 6.19 3.65
C HIS A 20 -9.71 5.08 2.59
N ASP A 21 -10.82 4.99 1.84
CA ASP A 21 -10.96 4.02 0.74
C ASP A 21 -9.95 4.23 -0.39
N ALA A 22 -9.64 5.48 -0.71
CA ALA A 22 -8.67 5.82 -1.75
C ALA A 22 -7.24 5.55 -1.26
N LEU A 23 -6.94 5.85 0.00
CA LEU A 23 -5.68 5.49 0.66
C LEU A 23 -5.46 3.97 0.63
N TRP A 24 -6.46 3.19 1.06
CA TRP A 24 -6.37 1.72 1.03
C TRP A 24 -6.19 1.18 -0.39
N SER A 25 -6.94 1.72 -1.36
CA SER A 25 -6.81 1.32 -2.76
C SER A 25 -5.43 1.65 -3.34
N LEU A 26 -4.82 2.77 -2.94
CA LEU A 26 -3.45 3.13 -3.31
C LEU A 26 -2.45 2.13 -2.77
N GLY A 27 -2.59 1.74 -1.50
CA GLY A 27 -1.74 0.71 -0.91
C GLY A 27 -1.78 -0.61 -1.70
N ASN A 28 -2.97 -1.04 -2.10
CA ASN A 28 -3.15 -2.26 -2.91
C ASN A 28 -2.55 -2.13 -4.32
N ALA A 29 -2.73 -0.96 -4.95
CA ALA A 29 -2.16 -0.70 -6.26
C ALA A 29 -0.63 -0.68 -6.22
N GLN A 30 -0.03 -0.03 -5.23
CA GLN A 30 1.42 -0.01 -5.01
C GLN A 30 1.98 -1.41 -4.72
N THR A 31 1.31 -2.18 -3.86
CA THR A 31 1.67 -3.57 -3.56
C THR A 31 1.64 -4.43 -4.82
N SER A 32 0.59 -4.31 -5.63
CA SER A 32 0.47 -5.05 -6.88
C SER A 32 1.54 -4.63 -7.89
N PHE A 33 1.88 -3.34 -7.93
CA PHE A 33 2.98 -2.83 -8.75
C PHE A 33 4.34 -3.38 -8.30
N ALA A 34 4.56 -3.47 -6.99
CA ALA A 34 5.75 -4.06 -6.39
C ALA A 34 5.88 -5.54 -6.78
N PHE A 35 4.79 -6.31 -6.73
CA PHE A 35 4.77 -7.71 -7.15
C PHE A 35 5.02 -7.91 -8.65
N LEU A 36 4.59 -6.96 -9.49
CA LEU A 36 4.91 -6.97 -10.93
C LEU A 36 6.33 -6.49 -11.22
N THR A 37 7.01 -5.86 -10.26
CA THR A 37 8.38 -5.37 -10.42
C THR A 37 9.34 -6.54 -10.23
N ASN A 38 9.98 -6.97 -11.32
CA ASN A 38 10.85 -8.14 -11.35
C ASN A 38 12.13 -8.04 -10.48
N LYS A 39 12.40 -6.88 -9.89
CA LYS A 39 13.57 -6.61 -9.07
C LYS A 39 13.11 -6.20 -7.68
N GLU A 40 13.48 -7.00 -6.67
CA GLU A 40 13.15 -6.70 -5.27
C GLU A 40 13.65 -5.33 -4.81
N ASP A 41 14.83 -4.88 -5.26
CA ASP A 41 15.35 -3.54 -4.91
C ASP A 41 14.48 -2.41 -5.47
N GLU A 42 13.89 -2.59 -6.65
CA GLU A 42 12.95 -1.63 -7.22
C GLU A 42 11.54 -1.80 -6.60
N ALA A 43 11.17 -3.02 -6.18
CA ALA A 43 9.89 -3.33 -5.55
C ALA A 43 9.79 -2.81 -4.10
N ARG A 44 10.91 -2.80 -3.36
CA ARG A 44 11.02 -2.37 -1.96
C ARG A 44 10.35 -1.02 -1.67
N PRO A 45 10.69 0.09 -2.39
CA PRO A 45 10.06 1.38 -2.13
C PRO A 45 8.54 1.38 -2.39
N TYR A 46 8.04 0.54 -3.30
CA TYR A 46 6.60 0.41 -3.53
C TYR A 46 5.89 -0.31 -2.38
N PHE A 47 6.50 -1.34 -1.78
CA PHE A 47 5.96 -1.98 -0.58
C PHE A 47 5.97 -1.03 0.63
N GLU A 48 7.03 -0.26 0.83
CA GLU A 48 7.09 0.74 1.90
C GLU A 48 5.99 1.80 1.71
N LYS A 49 5.85 2.32 0.48
CA LYS A 49 4.82 3.32 0.16
C LYS A 49 3.41 2.74 0.34
N ALA A 50 3.20 1.47 0.00
CA ALA A 50 1.93 0.79 0.25
C ALA A 50 1.59 0.71 1.74
N ALA A 51 2.55 0.32 2.59
CA ALA A 51 2.37 0.26 4.03
C ALA A 51 2.05 1.64 4.62
N GLN A 52 2.67 2.71 4.12
CA GLN A 52 2.33 4.08 4.54
C GLN A 52 0.88 4.43 4.23
N TYR A 53 0.39 4.14 3.02
CA TYR A 53 -1.01 4.42 2.67
C TYR A 53 -2.00 3.59 3.50
N PHE A 54 -1.70 2.32 3.76
CA PHE A 54 -2.53 1.50 4.66
C PHE A 54 -2.55 2.05 6.08
N GLN A 55 -1.40 2.51 6.58
CA GLN A 55 -1.32 3.12 7.90
C GLN A 55 -2.17 4.39 7.98
N GLN A 56 -2.15 5.24 6.94
CA GLN A 56 -3.02 6.42 6.87
C GLN A 56 -4.50 6.03 6.80
N ALA A 57 -4.86 4.98 6.05
CA ALA A 57 -6.24 4.49 6.02
C ALA A 57 -6.72 4.00 7.39
N VAL A 58 -5.84 3.32 8.14
CA VAL A 58 -6.10 2.89 9.53
C VAL A 58 -6.19 4.07 10.49
N ASP A 59 -5.37 5.11 10.31
CA ASP A 59 -5.42 6.31 11.16
C ASP A 59 -6.75 7.06 11.01
N GLU A 60 -7.26 7.12 9.77
CA GLU A 60 -8.56 7.73 9.47
C GLU A 60 -9.76 6.86 9.90
N ASP A 61 -9.68 5.53 9.73
CA ASP A 61 -10.70 4.58 10.19
C ASP A 61 -10.09 3.32 10.84
N PRO A 62 -9.72 3.39 12.13
CA PRO A 62 -9.08 2.28 12.85
C PRO A 62 -10.05 1.14 13.16
N SER A 63 -11.36 1.35 13.01
CA SER A 63 -12.37 0.30 13.20
C SER A 63 -12.46 -0.63 11.99
N ASN A 64 -11.82 -0.27 10.88
CA ASN A 64 -11.86 -1.04 9.66
C ASN A 64 -10.86 -2.20 9.69
N GLU A 65 -11.38 -3.39 9.97
CA GLU A 65 -10.58 -4.62 10.01
C GLU A 65 -9.86 -4.91 8.67
N ILE A 66 -10.43 -4.48 7.54
CA ILE A 66 -9.79 -4.67 6.23
C ILE A 66 -8.50 -3.86 6.15
N TYR A 67 -8.50 -2.62 6.66
CA TYR A 67 -7.33 -1.74 6.61
C TYR A 67 -6.23 -2.27 7.52
N LEU A 68 -6.59 -2.70 8.73
CA LEU A 68 -5.66 -3.35 9.66
C LEU A 68 -5.02 -4.60 9.06
N LYS A 69 -5.82 -5.46 8.43
CA LYS A 69 -5.34 -6.69 7.79
C LYS A 69 -4.43 -6.42 6.60
N SER A 70 -4.75 -5.41 5.79
CA SER A 70 -3.92 -4.98 4.67
C SER A 70 -2.59 -4.39 5.15
N LEU A 71 -2.61 -3.56 6.20
CA LEU A 71 -1.40 -3.02 6.81
C LEU A 71 -0.51 -4.15 7.35
N GLU A 72 -1.07 -5.09 8.12
CA GLU A 72 -0.33 -6.23 8.65
C GLU A 72 0.29 -7.08 7.53
N THR A 73 -0.47 -7.34 6.47
CA THR A 73 0.01 -8.11 5.32
C THR A 73 1.13 -7.36 4.60
N SER A 74 0.98 -6.06 4.37
CA SER A 74 2.00 -5.23 3.71
C SER A 74 3.29 -5.17 4.53
N ALA A 75 3.20 -5.05 5.86
CA ALA A 75 4.34 -5.07 6.76
C ALA A 75 5.05 -6.43 6.72
N LYS A 76 4.29 -7.54 6.71
CA LYS A 76 4.84 -8.89 6.56
C LYS A 76 5.59 -9.06 5.24
N VAL A 77 5.05 -8.57 4.12
CA VAL A 77 5.69 -8.68 2.80
C VAL A 77 6.94 -7.79 2.71
N GLY A 78 6.88 -6.55 3.20
CA GLY A 78 8.04 -5.65 3.24
C GLY A 78 9.17 -6.11 4.17
N LEU A 79 8.84 -6.82 5.26
CA LEU A 79 9.80 -7.42 6.20
C LEU A 79 10.27 -8.82 5.79
N SER A 80 9.53 -9.52 4.93
CA SER A 80 9.85 -10.89 4.49
C SER A 80 11.21 -11.10 3.82
N PRO A 81 11.82 -10.14 3.08
CA PRO A 81 13.18 -10.36 2.57
C PRO A 81 14.26 -10.42 3.67
N TYR A 82 13.96 -9.97 4.90
CA TYR A 82 14.88 -10.00 6.04
C TYR A 82 14.60 -11.14 7.03
N LEU A 83 13.39 -11.72 7.02
CA LEU A 83 13.00 -12.82 7.91
C LEU A 83 13.25 -14.22 7.32
N GLN A 84 13.77 -14.31 6.09
CA GLN A 84 14.08 -15.58 5.40
C GLN A 84 15.57 -15.87 5.24
N ARG A 85 16.47 -15.12 5.88
CA ARG A 85 17.89 -15.51 5.92
C ARG A 85 18.15 -16.43 7.13
N PRO A 86 18.45 -17.73 6.91
CA PRO A 86 19.05 -18.56 7.95
C PRO A 86 20.46 -18.09 8.31
#